data_AF-A0A059F5F9-F1
#
_entry.id   AF-A0A059F5F9-F1
#
_cell.length_a   1.000
_cell.length_b   1.000
_cell.length_c   1.000
_cell.angle_alpha   90.00
_cell.angle_beta   90.00
_cell.angle_gamma   90.00
#
_symmetry.space_group_name_H-M   'P 1'
#
loop_
_entity.id
_entity.type
_entity.pdbx_description
1 polymer ?
#
loop_
_entity_poly.entity_id
_entity_poly.type
_entity_poly.pdbx_seq_one_letter_code
_entity_poly.pdbx_strand_id
1 'polypeptide(L)'
;MIIILSIIIPLLLLILFIKLHRKTYKKTVAFVGPRGSGKTRCLYKICRNIAVSTVPTLVSNELIYKDYIIKEIVPIKSDDPFVKYGIDDKTIKYFCFIKSMDDVFDVKDYFIKFVYFGENNKFSSNVICLNNEPNNLVRFIK
;
A
#
# COMPACT_ATOMS: atom_id res chain seq x y z
N MET A 1 39.20 33.70 3.86
CA MET A 1 38.31 33.41 2.71
C MET A 1 38.55 32.02 2.11
N ILE A 2 39.79 31.67 1.76
CA ILE A 2 40.11 30.37 1.11
C ILE A 2 39.72 29.16 1.98
N ILE A 3 39.98 29.22 3.29
CA ILE A 3 39.64 28.13 4.24
C ILE A 3 38.12 27.92 4.33
N ILE A 4 37.35 29.01 4.27
CA ILE A 4 35.89 28.97 4.32
C ILE A 4 35.33 28.32 3.05
N LEU A 5 35.85 28.71 1.87
CA LEU A 5 35.48 28.08 0.60
C LEU A 5 35.81 26.59 0.56
N SER A 6 36.97 26.22 1.12
CA SER A 6 37.45 24.82 1.18
C SER A 6 36.53 23.91 2.00
N ILE A 7 35.79 24.44 2.97
CA ILE A 7 34.83 23.67 3.78
C ILE A 7 33.43 23.67 3.15
N ILE A 8 33.02 24.79 2.55
CA ILE A 8 31.68 24.93 1.96
C ILE A 8 31.50 24.04 0.74
N ILE A 9 32.50 23.96 -0.15
CA ILE A 9 32.44 23.17 -1.39
C ILE A 9 32.20 21.67 -1.12
N PRO A 10 32.97 20.98 -0.25
CA PRO A 10 32.73 19.57 0.05
C PRO A 10 31.42 19.35 0.79
N LEU A 11 30.97 20.28 1.63
CA LEU A 11 29.65 20.20 2.27
C LEU A 11 28.52 20.25 1.24
N LEU A 12 28.63 21.12 0.23
CA LEU A 12 27.67 21.25 -0.86
C LEU A 12 27.65 19.99 -1.74
N LEU A 13 28.83 19.43 -2.04
CA LEU A 13 28.97 18.16 -2.75
C LEU A 13 28.40 16.98 -1.97
N LEU A 14 28.59 16.93 -0.64
CA LEU A 14 28.01 15.91 0.23
C LEU A 14 26.48 15.97 0.23
N ILE A 15 25.90 17.16 0.36
CA ILE A 15 24.44 17.36 0.30
C ILE A 15 23.90 16.95 -1.06
N LEU A 16 24.58 17.31 -2.15
CA LEU A 16 24.21 16.92 -3.50
C LEU A 16 24.26 15.38 -3.66
N PHE A 17 25.32 14.75 -3.16
CA PHE A 17 25.52 13.31 -3.20
C PHE A 17 24.43 12.57 -2.42
N ILE A 18 24.11 13.00 -1.19
CA ILE A 18 23.01 12.44 -0.39
C ILE A 18 21.67 12.58 -1.12
N LYS A 19 21.44 13.71 -1.79
CA LYS A 19 20.19 13.96 -2.51
C LYS A 19 20.10 13.12 -3.80
N LEU A 20 21.22 12.89 -4.50
CA LEU A 20 21.29 12.06 -5.69
C LEU A 20 21.16 10.56 -5.36
N HIS A 21 21.80 10.11 -4.27
CA HIS A 21 21.79 8.73 -3.82
C HIS A 21 20.66 8.38 -2.85
N ARG A 22 19.75 9.32 -2.59
CA ARG A 22 18.48 9.03 -1.94
C ARG A 22 17.67 8.15 -2.89
N LYS A 23 17.95 6.84 -2.88
CA LYS A 23 17.08 5.82 -3.46
C LYS A 23 15.70 6.09 -2.89
N THR A 24 14.76 6.47 -3.74
CA THR A 24 13.35 6.48 -3.40
C THR A 24 12.99 5.02 -3.13
N TYR A 25 13.06 4.62 -1.86
CA TYR A 25 12.53 3.34 -1.42
C TYR A 25 11.05 3.39 -1.73
N LYS A 26 10.65 2.73 -2.81
CA LYS A 26 9.25 2.66 -3.18
C LYS A 26 8.54 1.90 -2.07
N LYS A 27 7.56 2.53 -1.45
CA LYS A 27 6.78 1.94 -0.36
C LYS A 27 5.82 0.91 -0.96
N THR A 28 5.88 -0.34 -0.50
CA THR A 28 5.01 -1.40 -1.02
C THR A 28 3.72 -1.47 -0.21
N VAL A 29 2.61 -1.62 -0.92
CA VAL A 29 1.27 -1.78 -0.39
C VAL A 29 0.65 -3.02 -1.03
N ALA A 30 0.01 -3.87 -0.24
CA ALA A 30 -0.65 -5.08 -0.74
C ALA A 30 -2.17 -5.00 -0.53
N PHE A 31 -2.94 -5.27 -1.58
CA PHE A 31 -4.39 -5.39 -1.53
C PHE A 31 -4.76 -6.86 -1.46
N VAL A 32 -5.38 -7.25 -0.34
CA VAL A 32 -5.73 -8.65 -0.04
C VAL A 32 -7.21 -8.78 0.30
N GLY A 33 -7.77 -9.98 0.26
CA GLY A 33 -9.18 -10.23 0.61
C GLY A 33 -9.90 -11.17 -0.35
N PRO A 34 -11.16 -11.55 -0.07
CA PRO A 34 -11.90 -12.54 -0.84
C PRO A 34 -12.31 -12.01 -2.23
N ARG A 35 -12.60 -12.92 -3.18
CA ARG A 35 -13.09 -12.52 -4.51
C ARG A 35 -14.41 -11.73 -4.37
N GLY A 36 -14.54 -10.67 -5.18
CA GLY A 36 -15.71 -9.80 -5.17
C GLY A 36 -15.77 -8.77 -4.04
N SER A 37 -14.73 -8.63 -3.20
CA SER A 37 -14.67 -7.60 -2.14
C SER A 37 -14.37 -6.18 -2.63
N GLY A 38 -14.30 -5.96 -3.94
CA GLY A 38 -14.06 -4.63 -4.53
C GLY A 38 -12.59 -4.21 -4.71
N LYS A 39 -11.61 -5.10 -4.43
CA LYS A 39 -10.17 -4.86 -4.67
C LYS A 39 -9.88 -4.28 -6.06
N THR A 40 -10.27 -5.00 -7.11
CA THR A 40 -10.05 -4.62 -8.51
C THR A 40 -10.77 -3.32 -8.86
N ARG A 41 -11.95 -3.07 -8.27
CA ARG A 41 -12.70 -1.81 -8.45
C ARG A 41 -11.95 -0.63 -7.82
N CYS A 42 -11.39 -0.80 -6.63
CA CYS A 42 -10.50 0.19 -5.99
C CYS A 42 -9.24 0.41 -6.82
N LEU A 43 -8.56 -0.65 -7.21
CA LEU A 43 -7.34 -0.57 -8.02
C LEU A 43 -7.62 0.20 -9.31
N TYR A 44 -8.66 -0.17 -10.06
CA TYR A 44 -9.02 0.49 -11.31
C TYR A 44 -9.36 1.97 -11.15
N LYS A 45 -10.05 2.35 -10.06
CA LYS A 45 -10.38 3.76 -9.77
C LYS A 45 -9.15 4.57 -9.35
N ILE A 46 -8.24 3.97 -8.58
CA ILE A 46 -6.92 4.55 -8.29
C ILE A 46 -6.16 4.78 -9.61
N CYS A 47 -6.26 3.85 -10.56
CA CYS A 47 -5.60 3.96 -11.86
C CYS A 47 -6.23 4.98 -12.78
N ARG A 48 -7.55 5.09 -12.84
CA ARG A 48 -8.24 6.02 -13.75
C ARG A 48 -7.93 7.49 -13.46
N ASN A 49 -7.65 7.81 -12.20
CA ASN A 49 -7.38 9.20 -11.80
C ASN A 49 -5.88 9.56 -11.89
N ILE A 50 -5.01 8.66 -12.39
CA ILE A 50 -3.56 8.79 -12.24
C ILE A 50 -2.84 8.17 -13.45
N ALA A 51 -1.74 8.77 -13.92
CA ALA A 51 -0.84 8.10 -14.87
C ALA A 51 -0.20 6.88 -14.19
N VAL A 52 -0.64 5.68 -14.60
CA VAL A 52 -0.20 4.41 -14.01
C VAL A 52 0.58 3.59 -15.04
N SER A 53 1.72 3.06 -14.61
CA SER A 53 2.45 2.03 -15.34
C SER A 53 2.11 0.67 -14.74
N THR A 54 1.49 -0.20 -15.53
CA THR A 54 1.20 -1.60 -15.17
C THR A 54 2.30 -2.50 -15.70
N VAL A 55 2.88 -3.35 -14.85
CA VAL A 55 3.82 -4.40 -15.30
C VAL A 55 3.11 -5.74 -15.14
N PRO A 56 2.84 -6.48 -16.23
CA PRO A 56 2.28 -7.81 -16.11
C PRO A 56 3.33 -8.73 -15.47
N THR A 57 3.01 -9.30 -14.31
CA THR A 57 3.75 -10.42 -13.73
C THR A 57 2.83 -11.65 -13.65
N LEU A 58 3.42 -12.84 -13.83
CA LEU A 58 2.74 -14.13 -14.03
C LEU A 58 1.72 -14.54 -12.94
N VAL A 59 1.67 -13.86 -11.79
CA VAL A 59 0.88 -14.27 -10.61
C VAL A 59 0.16 -13.10 -9.90
N SER A 60 0.51 -11.85 -10.15
CA SER A 60 -0.04 -10.68 -9.44
C SER A 60 -0.03 -9.43 -10.31
N ASN A 61 -1.09 -8.62 -10.26
CA ASN A 61 -1.07 -7.29 -10.87
C ASN A 61 -0.27 -6.36 -9.96
N GLU A 62 0.95 -6.02 -10.38
CA GLU A 62 1.75 -4.98 -9.73
C GLU A 62 1.52 -3.64 -10.42
N LEU A 63 1.30 -2.62 -9.60
CA LEU A 63 0.91 -1.30 -10.05
C LEU A 63 1.78 -0.24 -9.41
N ILE A 64 2.46 0.57 -10.22
CA ILE A 64 3.32 1.63 -9.72
C ILE A 64 2.51 2.91 -9.62
N TYR A 65 2.33 3.41 -8.39
CA TYR A 65 1.66 4.67 -8.07
C TYR A 65 2.64 5.64 -7.40
N LYS A 66 3.18 6.63 -8.12
CA LYS A 66 4.22 7.54 -7.61
C LYS A 66 5.41 6.73 -7.03
N ASP A 67 5.69 6.90 -5.74
CA ASP A 67 6.69 6.15 -4.98
C ASP A 67 6.11 4.91 -4.28
N TYR A 68 4.90 4.47 -4.65
CA TYR A 68 4.26 3.29 -4.08
C TYR A 68 4.16 2.15 -5.11
N ILE A 69 4.36 0.91 -4.65
CA ILE A 69 4.09 -0.30 -5.43
C ILE A 69 2.85 -0.94 -4.81
N ILE A 70 1.74 -0.97 -5.55
CA ILE A 70 0.50 -1.62 -5.14
C ILE A 70 0.46 -3.01 -5.75
N LYS A 71 0.40 -4.05 -4.91
CA LYS A 71 0.30 -5.45 -5.32
C LYS A 71 -1.11 -5.97 -5.04
N GLU A 72 -1.77 -6.54 -6.04
CA GLU A 72 -3.00 -7.32 -5.80
C GLU A 72 -2.64 -8.78 -5.55
N ILE A 73 -2.92 -9.29 -4.34
CA ILE A 73 -2.67 -10.68 -3.98
C ILE A 73 -3.93 -11.51 -4.23
N VAL A 74 -3.77 -12.59 -4.99
CA VAL A 74 -4.83 -13.56 -5.24
C VAL A 74 -4.86 -14.55 -4.07
N PRO A 75 -6.01 -14.74 -3.39
CA PRO A 75 -6.08 -15.62 -2.23
C PRO A 75 -5.89 -17.09 -2.61
N ILE A 76 -5.15 -17.82 -1.80
CA ILE A 76 -4.92 -19.27 -1.92
C ILE A 76 -5.90 -20.01 -1.02
N LYS A 77 -6.23 -21.27 -1.32
CA LYS A 77 -7.06 -22.11 -0.43
C LYS A 77 -6.26 -22.47 0.83
N SER A 78 -6.52 -21.75 1.92
CA SER A 78 -6.00 -22.00 3.27
C SER A 78 -7.02 -21.49 4.29
N ASP A 79 -7.05 -22.11 5.46
CA ASP A 79 -7.87 -21.67 6.61
C ASP A 79 -7.19 -20.54 7.39
N ASP A 80 -5.86 -20.50 7.41
CA ASP A 80 -5.10 -19.42 8.02
C ASP A 80 -5.14 -18.16 7.14
N PRO A 81 -5.68 -17.01 7.64
CA PRO A 81 -5.71 -15.74 6.90
C PRO A 81 -4.33 -15.27 6.43
N PHE A 82 -3.27 -15.51 7.20
CA PHE A 82 -1.91 -15.07 6.85
C PHE A 82 -1.42 -15.81 5.61
N VAL A 83 -1.55 -17.14 5.60
CA VAL A 83 -1.18 -17.98 4.46
C VAL A 83 -2.13 -17.72 3.27
N LYS A 84 -3.43 -17.63 3.53
CA LYS A 84 -4.47 -17.40 2.52
C LYS A 84 -4.22 -16.13 1.72
N TYR A 85 -3.73 -15.08 2.38
CA TYR A 85 -3.51 -13.77 1.79
C TYR A 85 -2.04 -13.43 1.55
N GLY A 86 -1.11 -14.35 1.78
CA GLY A 86 0.33 -14.11 1.60
C GLY A 86 0.85 -12.96 2.46
N ILE A 87 0.43 -12.89 3.72
CA ILE A 87 0.87 -11.89 4.69
C ILE A 87 2.12 -12.44 5.39
N ASP A 88 3.30 -12.07 4.89
CA ASP A 88 4.59 -12.57 5.35
C ASP A 88 5.59 -11.44 5.67
N ASP A 89 5.49 -10.28 5.00
CA ASP A 89 6.42 -9.16 5.14
C ASP A 89 5.88 -8.04 6.05
N LYS A 90 6.50 -7.85 7.21
CA LYS A 90 6.13 -6.81 8.19
C LYS A 90 6.38 -5.38 7.70
N THR A 91 7.15 -5.18 6.64
CA THR A 91 7.44 -3.86 6.06
C THR A 91 6.35 -3.39 5.10
N ILE A 92 5.48 -4.30 4.64
CA ILE A 92 4.39 -4.00 3.72
C ILE A 92 3.15 -3.55 4.49
N LYS A 93 2.48 -2.52 3.98
CA LYS A 93 1.15 -2.13 4.45
C LYS A 93 0.09 -2.93 3.71
N TYR A 94 -0.67 -3.75 4.41
CA TYR A 94 -1.73 -4.57 3.83
C TYR A 94 -3.09 -3.89 3.99
N PHE A 95 -3.83 -3.80 2.90
CA PHE A 95 -5.25 -3.43 2.90
C PHE A 95 -6.08 -4.68 2.67
N CYS A 96 -6.67 -5.20 3.75
CA CYS A 96 -7.48 -6.41 3.75
C CYS A 96 -8.94 -6.07 3.50
N PHE A 97 -9.39 -6.25 2.28
CA PHE A 97 -10.78 -6.04 1.90
C PHE A 97 -11.65 -7.15 2.49
N ILE A 98 -12.71 -6.77 3.20
CA ILE A 98 -13.62 -7.68 3.90
C ILE A 98 -15.05 -7.53 3.38
N LYS A 99 -15.86 -8.59 3.50
CA LYS A 99 -17.28 -8.59 3.10
C LYS A 99 -18.20 -8.39 4.30
N SER A 100 -17.80 -8.90 5.46
CA SER A 100 -18.47 -8.65 6.75
C SER A 100 -17.47 -8.11 7.77
N MET A 101 -17.97 -7.43 8.80
CA MET A 101 -17.16 -7.06 9.96
C MET A 101 -16.68 -8.28 10.75
N ASP A 102 -17.35 -9.42 10.59
CA ASP A 102 -16.95 -10.70 11.22
C ASP A 102 -15.69 -11.30 10.57
N ASP A 103 -15.29 -10.80 9.39
CA ASP A 103 -14.05 -11.22 8.71
C ASP A 103 -12.79 -10.56 9.31
N VAL A 104 -12.96 -9.68 10.31
CA VAL A 104 -11.85 -9.01 10.98
C VAL A 104 -11.18 -9.98 11.95
N PHE A 105 -9.89 -10.21 11.75
CA PHE A 105 -9.08 -11.06 12.62
C PHE A 105 -8.05 -10.23 13.39
N ASP A 106 -7.59 -10.77 14.52
CA ASP A 106 -6.53 -10.13 15.31
C ASP A 106 -5.21 -10.17 14.54
N VAL A 107 -4.52 -9.03 14.53
CA VAL A 107 -3.30 -8.86 13.77
C VAL A 107 -2.23 -8.33 14.70
N LYS A 108 -1.33 -9.22 15.12
CA LYS A 108 -0.14 -8.83 15.88
C LYS A 108 1.03 -8.71 14.92
N ASP A 109 1.78 -7.63 15.06
CA ASP A 109 3.05 -7.36 14.35
C ASP A 109 2.99 -7.01 12.85
N TYR A 110 1.80 -6.95 12.23
CA TYR A 110 1.66 -6.55 10.81
C TYR A 110 0.84 -5.26 10.66
N PHE A 111 1.21 -4.42 9.68
CA PHE A 111 0.47 -3.22 9.34
C PHE A 111 -0.74 -3.54 8.44
N ILE A 112 -1.78 -4.13 9.03
CA ILE A 112 -3.03 -4.45 8.32
C ILE A 112 -4.10 -3.41 8.62
N LYS A 113 -4.71 -2.88 7.56
CA LYS A 113 -5.96 -2.12 7.63
C LYS A 113 -7.05 -2.88 6.91
N PHE A 114 -8.16 -3.12 7.59
CA PHE A 114 -9.32 -3.76 7.00
C PHE A 114 -10.10 -2.73 6.19
N VAL A 115 -10.59 -3.11 5.02
CA VAL A 115 -11.31 -2.22 4.10
C VAL A 115 -12.70 -2.80 3.85
N TYR A 116 -13.72 -2.06 4.26
CA TYR A 116 -15.11 -2.41 4.04
C TYR A 116 -15.75 -1.46 3.04
N PHE A 117 -16.44 -2.02 2.04
CA PHE A 117 -17.07 -1.23 0.99
C PHE A 117 -18.40 -0.60 1.39
N GLY A 118 -19.07 -1.13 2.41
CA GLY A 118 -20.34 -0.59 2.88
C GLY A 118 -20.19 0.64 3.78
N GLU A 119 -21.33 1.10 4.26
CA GLU A 119 -21.44 2.12 5.31
C GLU A 119 -21.29 1.43 6.67
N ASN A 120 -20.63 2.09 7.62
CA ASN A 120 -20.52 1.54 8.95
C ASN A 120 -20.72 2.62 10.02
N ASN A 121 -21.58 2.29 10.99
CA ASN A 121 -21.85 3.11 12.16
C ASN A 121 -20.93 2.76 13.35
N LYS A 122 -20.12 1.70 13.25
CA LYS A 122 -19.19 1.26 14.31
C LYS A 122 -17.74 1.47 13.91
N PHE A 123 -17.07 2.41 14.57
CA PHE A 123 -15.65 2.71 14.39
C PHE A 123 -14.78 1.67 15.09
N SER A 124 -14.36 0.63 14.37
CA SER A 124 -13.13 -0.08 14.73
C SER A 124 -11.95 0.72 14.19
N SER A 125 -10.96 1.03 15.03
CA SER A 125 -9.77 1.82 14.67
C SER A 125 -8.92 1.21 13.53
N ASN A 126 -9.15 -0.07 13.23
CA ASN A 126 -8.44 -0.81 12.18
C ASN A 126 -9.27 -1.05 10.91
N VAL A 127 -10.53 -0.59 10.86
CA VAL A 127 -11.41 -0.74 9.70
C VAL A 127 -11.62 0.61 9.00
N ILE A 128 -11.33 0.64 7.71
CA ILE A 128 -11.59 1.75 6.80
C ILE A 128 -12.90 1.45 6.09
N CYS A 129 -13.89 2.32 6.27
CA CYS A 129 -15.17 2.22 5.57
C CYS A 129 -15.15 3.17 4.38
N LEU A 130 -15.44 2.64 3.19
CA LEU A 130 -15.37 3.41 1.95
C LEU A 130 -16.71 4.07 1.59
N ASN A 131 -17.82 3.72 2.25
CA ASN A 131 -19.17 4.24 1.95
C ASN A 131 -19.50 4.14 0.46
N ASN A 132 -19.20 2.98 -0.14
CA ASN A 132 -19.34 2.70 -1.57
C ASN A 132 -18.50 3.59 -2.52
N GLU A 133 -17.57 4.39 -1.99
CA GLU A 133 -16.69 5.29 -2.75
C GLU A 133 -15.21 4.82 -2.72
N PRO A 134 -14.73 4.16 -3.78
CA PRO A 134 -13.36 3.66 -3.87
C PRO A 134 -12.26 4.72 -3.69
N ASN A 135 -12.55 5.98 -4.05
CA ASN A 135 -11.59 7.08 -4.01
C ASN A 135 -11.14 7.43 -2.59
N ASN A 136 -11.96 7.12 -1.59
CA ASN A 136 -11.65 7.40 -0.19
C ASN A 136 -10.43 6.59 0.29
N LEU A 137 -10.15 5.44 -0.33
CA LEU A 137 -8.99 4.61 -0.01
C LEU A 137 -7.65 5.32 -0.29
N VAL A 138 -7.60 6.20 -1.30
CA VAL A 138 -6.38 6.94 -1.69
C VAL A 138 -5.83 7.77 -0.53
N ARG A 139 -6.71 8.27 0.35
CA ARG A 139 -6.33 9.07 1.53
C ARG A 139 -5.53 8.26 2.55
N PHE A 140 -5.70 6.93 2.57
CA PHE A 140 -5.03 6.04 3.51
C PHE A 140 -3.76 5.38 2.92
N ILE A 141 -3.58 5.45 1.60
CA ILE A 141 -2.39 4.94 0.90
C ILE A 141 -1.22 5.94 0.99
N LYS A 142 -1.50 7.25 0.99
CA LYS A 142 -0.49 8.31 1.16
C LYS A 142 0.14 8.27 2.54
#